data_AF-A8SLW6-F1
#
_entry.id   AF-A8SLW6-F1
#
_cell.length_a   1.000
_cell.length_b   1.000
_cell.length_c   1.000
_cell.angle_alpha   90.00
_cell.angle_beta   90.00
_cell.angle_gamma   90.00
#
_symmetry.space_group_name_H-M   'P 1'
#
loop_
_entity.id
_entity.type
_entity.pdbx_description
1 polymer ?
#
loop_
_entity_poly.entity_id
_entity_poly.type
_entity_poly.pdbx_seq_one_letter_code
_entity_poly.pdbx_strand_id
1 'polypeptide(L)' 'MEKSHRNDNKRFYNNLSFYSYDDLIKQMKKYLYRSNRLPMQTLNWLSPIEKRKQLMEN' A
#
# COMPACT_ATOMS: atom_id res chain seq x y z
N MET A 1 -0.57 7.08 10.69
CA MET A 1 0.69 6.54 10.13
C MET A 1 0.95 5.10 10.58
N GLU A 2 0.98 4.82 11.88
CA GLU A 2 1.33 3.50 12.44
C GLU A 2 0.54 2.29 11.91
N LYS A 3 -0.76 2.43 11.63
CA LYS A 3 -1.59 1.29 11.18
C LYS A 3 -1.30 0.88 9.73
N SER A 4 -0.86 1.81 8.86
CA SER A 4 -0.40 1.46 7.51
C SER A 4 0.88 0.64 7.61
N HIS A 5 1.86 1.10 8.40
CA HIS A 5 3.10 0.36 8.61
C HIS A 5 2.86 -1.07 9.14
N ARG A 6 1.92 -1.25 10.07
CA ARG A 6 1.52 -2.60 10.53
C ARG A 6 0.92 -3.45 9.41
N ASN A 7 0.07 -2.85 8.57
CA ASN A 7 -0.55 -3.54 7.44
C ASN A 7 0.48 -3.90 6.35
N ASP A 8 1.42 -3.00 6.08
CA ASP A 8 2.54 -3.22 5.15
C ASP A 8 3.49 -4.30 5.67
N ASN A 9 3.78 -4.33 6.97
CA ASN A 9 4.52 -5.44 7.60
C ASN A 9 3.81 -6.78 7.41
N LYS A 10 2.51 -6.83 7.69
CA LYS A 10 1.74 -8.07 7.57
C LYS A 10 1.59 -8.55 6.12
N ARG A 11 1.36 -7.64 5.17
CA ARG A 11 1.02 -7.97 3.78
C ARG A 11 2.21 -8.08 2.85
N PHE A 12 3.28 -7.33 3.10
CA PHE A 12 4.45 -7.26 2.24
C PHE A 12 5.68 -7.83 2.95
N TYR A 13 6.15 -7.20 4.04
CA TYR A 13 7.45 -7.54 4.61
C TYR A 13 7.52 -8.95 5.22
N ASN A 14 6.44 -9.48 5.80
CA ASN A 14 6.43 -10.84 6.37
C ASN A 14 6.67 -11.97 5.35
N ASN A 15 6.43 -11.71 4.06
CA ASN A 15 6.61 -12.71 3.00
C ASN A 15 7.59 -12.23 1.92
N LEU A 16 8.36 -11.18 2.20
CA LEU A 16 9.24 -10.55 1.23
C LEU A 16 10.52 -11.36 1.07
N SER A 17 10.75 -11.88 -0.14
CA SER A 17 12.01 -12.47 -0.56
C SER A 17 12.41 -11.86 -1.90
N PHE A 18 13.67 -11.48 -2.05
CA PHE A 18 14.18 -10.84 -3.26
C PHE A 18 15.61 -11.30 -3.54
N TYR A 19 15.96 -11.35 -4.83
CA TYR A 19 17.26 -11.86 -5.30
C TYR A 19 18.28 -10.75 -5.58
N SER A 20 17.81 -9.50 -5.69
CA SER A 20 18.65 -8.32 -5.92
C SER A 20 17.94 -7.04 -5.47
N TYR A 21 18.69 -5.95 -5.35
CA TYR A 21 18.13 -4.64 -5.03
C TYR A 21 17.10 -4.15 -6.07
N ASP A 22 17.35 -4.40 -7.36
CA ASP A 22 16.42 -4.01 -8.44
C ASP A 22 15.09 -4.78 -8.34
N ASP A 23 15.16 -6.08 -8.00
CA ASP A 23 14.00 -6.93 -7.75
C ASP A 23 13.18 -6.41 -6.56
N LEU A 24 13.83 -6.06 -5.45
CA LEU A 24 13.18 -5.42 -4.30
C LEU A 24 12.40 -4.15 -4.71
N ILE A 25 13.03 -3.27 -5.49
CA ILE A 25 12.38 -2.02 -5.94
C ILE A 25 11.18 -2.31 -6.84
N LYS A 26 11.28 -3.28 -7.76
CA LYS A 26 10.17 -3.71 -8.62
C LYS A 26 9.01 -4.29 -7.79
N GLN A 27 9.30 -5.18 -6.86
CA GLN A 27 8.31 -5.77 -5.97
C GLN A 27 7.61 -4.70 -5.11
N MET A 28 8.36 -3.75 -4.56
CA MET A 28 7.82 -2.67 -3.73
C MET A 28 6.95 -1.71 -4.54
N LYS A 29 7.36 -1.34 -5.75
CA LYS A 29 6.54 -0.53 -6.67
C LYS A 29 5.21 -1.21 -7.00
N LYS A 30 5.25 -2.51 -7.31
CA LYS A 30 4.05 -3.31 -7.61
C LYS A 30 3.12 -3.41 -6.39
N TYR A 31 3.69 -3.63 -5.20
CA TYR A 31 2.93 -3.68 -3.96
C TYR A 31 2.26 -2.33 -3.65
N LEU A 32 3.00 -1.23 -3.70
CA LEU A 32 2.47 0.11 -3.44
C LEU A 32 1.35 0.48 -4.41
N TYR A 33 1.51 0.17 -5.71
CA TYR A 33 0.47 0.40 -6.71
C TYR A 33 -0.83 -0.34 -6.37
N ARG A 34 -0.72 -1.61 -5.96
CA ARG A 34 -1.88 -2.42 -5.58
C ARG A 34 -2.49 -1.91 -4.27
N SER A 35 -1.69 -1.73 -3.23
CA SER A 35 -2.15 -1.30 -1.90
C SER A 35 -2.90 0.03 -1.95
N ASN A 36 -2.41 1.00 -2.73
CA ASN A 36 -3.04 2.30 -2.90
C ASN A 36 -4.39 2.28 -3.64
N ARG A 37 -4.76 1.15 -4.25
CA ARG A 37 -5.99 0.98 -5.04
C ARG A 37 -6.94 -0.04 -4.43
N LEU A 38 -6.52 -0.73 -3.37
CA LEU A 38 -7.40 -1.64 -2.67
C LEU A 38 -8.31 -0.84 -1.74
N PRO A 39 -9.63 -1.10 -1.77
CA PRO A 39 -10.54 -0.50 -0.82
C PRO A 39 -10.20 -0.97 0.60
N MET A 40 -10.22 -0.05 1.55
CA MET A 40 -9.95 -0.35 2.96
C MET A 40 -11.18 -0.03 3.80
N GLN A 41 -11.59 -0.98 4.64
CA GLN A 41 -12.72 -0.80 5.56
C GLN A 41 -12.57 0.47 6.43
N THR A 42 -11.34 0.81 6.83
CA THR A 42 -11.03 2.01 7.62
C THR A 42 -11.19 3.33 6.85
N LEU A 43 -11.26 3.29 5.53
CA LEU A 43 -11.52 4.44 4.67
C LEU A 43 -12.96 4.41 4.12
N ASN A 44 -13.90 3.77 4.84
CA ASN A 44 -15.26 3.53 4.36
C ASN A 44 -15.29 2.81 3.01
N TRP A 45 -14.45 1.80 2.84
CA TRP A 45 -14.32 1.03 1.60
C TRP A 45 -13.80 1.82 0.40
N LEU A 46 -13.25 3.00 0.63
CA LEU A 46 -12.51 3.73 -0.39
C LEU A 46 -11.07 3.24 -0.45
N SER A 47 -10.47 3.34 -1.62
CA SER A 47 -9.04 3.15 -1.78
C SER A 47 -8.25 4.39 -1.28
N PRO A 48 -6.98 4.25 -0.87
CA PRO A 48 -6.12 5.38 -0.52
C PRO A 48 -6.11 6.49 -1.58
N ILE A 49 -6.11 6.14 -2.86
CA ILE A 49 -6.11 7.11 -3.95
C ILE A 49 -7.44 7.87 -4.05
N GLU A 50 -8.58 7.19 -3.86
CA GLU A 50 -9.89 7.84 -3.83
C GLU A 50 -10.03 8.74 -2.60
N LYS A 51 -9.59 8.28 -1.44
CA LYS A 51 -9.61 9.10 -0.23
C LYS A 51 -8.74 10.33 -0.38
N ARG A 52 -7.56 10.21 -1.01
CA ARG A 52 -6.70 11.34 -1.32
C ARG A 52 -7.40 12.33 -2.26
N LYS A 53 -8.08 11.83 -3.30
CA LYS A 53 -8.82 12.68 -4.23
C LYS A 53 -9.91 13.48 -3.51
N GLN A 54 -10.71 12.82 -2.67
CA GLN A 54 -11.71 13.48 -1.81
C GLN A 54 -11.12 14.55 -0.90
N LEU A 55 -9.92 14.33 -0.35
CA LEU A 55 -9.25 15.30 0.52
C LEU A 55 -8.66 16.49 -0.24
N MET A 56 -8.41 16.36 -1.54
CA MET A 56 -7.86 17.43 -2.38
C MET A 56 -8.96 18.24 -3.09
N GLU A 57 -10.18 17.70 -3.17
CA GLU A 57 -11.35 18.36 -3.76
C GLU A 57 -12.14 19.23 -2.74
N ASN A 58 -11.73 19.22 -1.46
CA ASN A 58 -12.26 20.06 -0.38
C ASN A 58 -11.27 21.18 -0.02
#